data_AF-A0A2E5GYC3-F1
#
_entry.id   AF-A0A2E5GYC3-F1
#
_cell.length_a   1.000
_cell.length_b   1.000
_cell.length_c   1.000
_cell.angle_alpha   90.00
_cell.angle_beta   90.00
_cell.angle_gamma   90.00
#
_symmetry.space_group_name_H-M   'P 1'
#
loop_
_entity.id
_entity.type
_entity.pdbx_description
1 polymer ?
#
loop_
_entity_poly.entity_id
_entity_poly.type
_entity_poly.pdbx_seq_one_letter_code
_entity_poly.pdbx_strand_id
1 'polypeptide(L)'
;MGVTEKDIQDVLRAVKDPELNLDLVVLGLIYDIEITDCDVHIVMSLTSPMCPVAEQLVSEVEASVLAVEGVTTCEVELTFDPPWTPERIAPLIRSSLGL
;
A
#
# COMPACT_ATOMS: atom_id res chain seq x y z
N MET A 1 -15.43 18.38 0.87
CA MET A 1 -15.24 16.96 1.21
C MET A 1 -13.75 16.73 1.04
N GLY A 2 -13.03 16.53 2.14
CA GLY A 2 -11.60 16.20 2.07
C GLY A 2 -11.44 14.70 1.83
N VAL A 3 -10.30 14.31 1.25
CA VAL A 3 -9.95 12.89 1.09
C VAL A 3 -9.83 12.24 2.48
N THR A 4 -10.27 10.99 2.60
CA THR A 4 -10.19 10.26 3.87
C THR A 4 -9.30 9.04 3.72
N GLU A 5 -8.70 8.59 4.82
CA GLU A 5 -7.87 7.38 4.85
C GLU A 5 -8.61 6.17 4.27
N LYS A 6 -9.93 6.11 4.45
CA LYS A 6 -10.77 5.03 3.91
C LYS A 6 -10.84 5.04 2.39
N ASP A 7 -10.88 6.22 1.78
CA ASP A 7 -10.87 6.38 0.32
C ASP A 7 -9.55 5.85 -0.25
N ILE A 8 -8.44 6.28 0.36
CA ILE A 8 -7.10 5.81 0.02
C ILE A 8 -6.95 4.30 0.23
N GLN A 9 -7.45 3.76 1.34
CA GLN A 9 -7.44 2.32 1.56
C GLN A 9 -8.26 1.53 0.53
N ASP A 10 -9.33 2.10 0.00
CA ASP A 10 -10.16 1.43 -1.00
C ASP A 10 -9.45 1.32 -2.35
N VAL A 11 -8.84 2.42 -2.84
CA VAL A 11 -8.00 2.36 -4.05
C VAL A 11 -6.77 1.48 -3.85
N LEU A 12 -6.13 1.51 -2.68
CA LEU A 12 -5.00 0.62 -2.37
C LEU A 12 -5.38 -0.87 -2.33
N ARG A 13 -6.65 -1.22 -2.09
CA ARG A 13 -7.14 -2.60 -2.23
C ARG A 13 -7.32 -3.04 -3.67
N ALA A 14 -7.46 -2.09 -4.61
CA ALA A 14 -7.49 -2.43 -6.02
C ALA A 14 -6.08 -2.81 -6.52
N VAL A 15 -5.04 -2.26 -5.89
CA VAL A 15 -3.64 -2.58 -6.17
C VAL A 15 -3.26 -3.91 -5.53
N LYS A 16 -2.79 -4.84 -6.35
CA LYS A 16 -2.43 -6.20 -5.93
C LYS A 16 -1.00 -6.49 -6.31
N ASP A 17 -0.30 -7.18 -5.41
CA ASP A 17 1.02 -7.69 -5.70
C ASP A 17 0.92 -8.76 -6.81
N PRO A 18 1.59 -8.60 -7.96
CA PRO A 18 1.47 -9.55 -9.06
C PRO A 18 2.24 -10.87 -8.80
N GLU A 19 3.13 -10.92 -7.82
CA GLU A 19 3.81 -12.16 -7.43
C GLU A 19 2.89 -13.03 -6.57
N LEU A 20 2.22 -12.43 -5.57
CA LEU A 20 1.36 -13.12 -4.61
C LEU A 20 -0.14 -13.09 -4.97
N ASN A 21 -0.55 -12.24 -5.91
CA ASN A 21 -1.95 -11.95 -6.27
C ASN A 21 -2.81 -11.53 -5.06
N LEU A 22 -2.21 -10.82 -4.11
CA LEU A 22 -2.84 -10.37 -2.87
C LEU A 22 -2.79 -8.85 -2.73
N ASP A 23 -3.78 -8.29 -2.04
CA ASP A 23 -3.91 -6.85 -1.86
C ASP A 23 -2.82 -6.32 -0.90
N LEU A 24 -2.25 -5.15 -1.19
CA LEU A 24 -1.16 -4.57 -0.37
C LEU A 24 -1.60 -4.29 1.06
N VAL A 25 -2.85 -3.82 1.21
CA VAL A 25 -3.50 -3.59 2.51
C VAL A 25 -3.66 -4.89 3.29
N VAL A 26 -3.98 -5.99 2.60
CA VAL A 26 -4.17 -7.32 3.19
C VAL A 26 -2.84 -7.93 3.63
N LEU A 27 -1.81 -7.77 2.81
CA LEU A 27 -0.45 -8.20 3.13
C LEU A 27 0.15 -7.40 4.30
N GLY A 28 -0.43 -6.25 4.66
CA GLY A 28 0.13 -5.37 5.68
C GLY A 28 1.44 -4.73 5.23
N LEU A 29 1.58 -4.51 3.92
CA LEU A 29 2.73 -3.82 3.32
C LEU A 29 2.63 -2.30 3.54
N ILE A 30 1.41 -1.78 3.69
CA ILE A 30 1.17 -0.38 4.05
C ILE A 30 1.38 -0.21 5.55
N TYR A 31 2.36 0.61 5.93
CA TYR A 31 2.74 0.86 7.32
C TYR A 31 2.01 2.09 7.86
N ASP A 32 1.98 3.15 7.06
CA ASP A 32 1.35 4.42 7.43
C ASP A 32 0.75 5.13 6.21
N ILE A 33 -0.30 5.90 6.45
CA ILE A 33 -0.99 6.73 5.45
C ILE A 33 -1.25 8.07 6.11
N GLU A 34 -0.47 9.08 5.74
CA GLU A 34 -0.65 10.45 6.20
C GLU A 34 -1.34 11.27 5.12
N ILE A 35 -2.43 11.94 5.49
CA ILE A 35 -3.17 12.82 4.60
C ILE A 35 -3.04 14.24 5.14
N THR A 36 -2.39 15.10 4.38
CA THR A 36 -2.21 16.52 4.70
C THR A 36 -2.95 17.37 3.68
N ASP A 37 -4.18 17.79 4.02
CA ASP A 37 -5.06 18.57 3.15
C ASP A 37 -5.43 17.83 1.84
N CYS A 38 -4.64 18.04 0.78
CA CYS A 38 -4.77 17.37 -0.52
C CYS A 38 -3.53 16.53 -0.88
N ASP A 39 -2.56 16.43 0.03
CA ASP A 39 -1.30 15.69 -0.14
C ASP A 39 -1.39 14.35 0.60
N VAL A 40 -1.02 13.26 -0.07
CA VAL A 40 -1.10 11.91 0.50
C VAL A 40 0.29 11.31 0.54
N HIS A 41 0.79 11.05 1.74
CA HIS A 41 2.06 10.40 1.97
C HIS A 41 1.81 8.97 2.46
N ILE A 42 2.37 7.99 1.74
CA ILE A 42 2.16 6.57 2.04
C ILE A 42 3.50 5.94 2.34
N VAL A 43 3.64 5.39 3.55
CA VAL A 43 4.81 4.61 3.93
C VAL A 43 4.48 3.15 3.74
N MET A 44 5.20 2.49 2.85
CA MET A 44 5.04 1.06 2.62
C MET A 44 6.37 0.32 2.59
N SER A 45 6.30 -0.98 2.86
CA SER A 45 7.44 -1.89 2.76
C SER A 45 7.21 -2.91 1.67
N LEU A 46 8.29 -3.54 1.22
CA LEU A 46 8.26 -4.57 0.19
C LEU A 46 8.80 -5.88 0.72
N THR A 47 8.32 -6.97 0.15
CA THR A 47 8.84 -8.31 0.41
C THR A 47 10.28 -8.48 -0.06
N SER A 48 10.71 -7.71 -1.07
CA SER A 48 12.07 -7.75 -1.64
C SER A 48 12.56 -6.37 -2.13
N PRO A 49 13.78 -5.93 -1.76
CA PRO A 49 14.33 -4.62 -2.13
C PRO A 49 14.81 -4.52 -3.60
N MET A 50 14.86 -5.64 -4.33
CA MET A 50 15.47 -5.70 -5.66
C MET A 50 14.50 -6.23 -6.74
N CYS A 51 13.19 -6.29 -6.45
CA CYS A 51 12.21 -6.72 -7.45
C CYS A 51 11.90 -5.55 -8.40
N PRO A 52 12.02 -5.71 -9.74
CA PRO A 52 11.63 -4.66 -10.70
C PRO A 52 10.13 -4.33 -10.63
N VAL A 53 9.34 -5.22 -10.03
CA VAL A 53 7.92 -5.05 -9.76
C VAL A 53 7.67 -3.98 -8.67
N ALA A 54 8.62 -3.78 -7.75
CA ALA A 54 8.49 -2.81 -6.66
C ALA A 54 8.20 -1.40 -7.17
N GLU A 55 9.01 -0.92 -8.11
CA GLU A 55 8.85 0.41 -8.71
C GLU A 55 7.53 0.52 -9.47
N GLN A 56 7.11 -0.56 -10.14
CA GLN A 56 5.83 -0.61 -10.83
C GLN A 56 4.66 -0.53 -9.84
N LEU A 57 4.74 -1.24 -8.71
CA LEU A 57 3.75 -1.21 -7.64
C LEU A 57 3.63 0.17 -7.02
N VAL A 58 4.77 0.80 -6.71
CA VAL A 58 4.85 2.18 -6.19
C VAL A 58 4.14 3.14 -7.15
N SER A 59 4.46 3.06 -8.44
CA SER A 59 3.85 3.90 -9.46
C SER A 59 2.35 3.63 -9.64
N GLU A 60 1.92 2.36 -9.52
CA GLU A 60 0.50 2.00 -9.58
C GLU A 60 -0.28 2.48 -8.36
N VAL A 61 0.32 2.40 -7.15
CA VAL A 61 -0.22 2.98 -5.93
C VAL A 61 -0.37 4.49 -6.08
N GLU A 62 0.70 5.18 -6.46
CA GLU A 62 0.71 6.63 -6.64
C GLU A 62 -0.36 7.07 -7.64
N ALA A 63 -0.44 6.42 -8.80
CA ALA A 63 -1.44 6.69 -9.82
C ALA A 63 -2.88 6.44 -9.33
N SER A 64 -3.10 5.37 -8.56
CA SER A 64 -4.41 5.03 -8.00
C SER A 64 -4.86 6.07 -6.97
N VAL A 65 -3.93 6.55 -6.15
CA VAL A 65 -4.18 7.57 -5.13
C VAL A 65 -4.40 8.94 -5.76
N LEU A 66 -3.62 9.31 -6.78
CA LEU A 66 -3.81 10.53 -7.57
C LEU A 66 -5.15 10.53 -8.34
N ALA A 67 -5.72 9.36 -8.63
CA ALA A 67 -7.02 9.24 -9.27
C ALA A 67 -8.20 9.55 -8.31
N VAL A 68 -7.96 9.63 -7.00
CA VAL A 68 -8.98 9.97 -6.01
C VAL A 68 -9.32 11.45 -6.08
N GLU A 69 -10.62 11.76 -6.20
CA GLU A 69 -11.10 13.14 -6.23
C GLU A 69 -10.77 13.86 -4.90
N GLY A 70 -9.86 14.84 -4.98
CA GLY A 70 -9.39 15.61 -3.83
C GLY A 70 -7.91 15.41 -3.52
N VAL A 71 -7.24 14.46 -4.15
CA VAL A 71 -5.78 14.31 -4.06
C VAL A 71 -5.10 15.17 -5.13
N THR A 72 -4.10 15.94 -4.71
CA THR A 72 -3.28 16.78 -5.60
C THR A 72 -1.88 16.20 -5.79
N THR A 73 -1.34 15.56 -4.76
CA THR A 73 -0.03 14.90 -4.80
C THR A 73 -0.08 13.63 -3.99
N CYS A 74 0.63 12.61 -4.48
CA CYS A 74 0.87 11.38 -3.76
C CYS A 74 2.38 11.16 -3.72
N GLU A 75 2.92 10.90 -2.54
CA GLU A 75 4.30 10.53 -2.34
C GLU A 75 4.35 9.19 -1.61
N VAL A 76 5.06 8.23 -2.20
CA VAL A 76 5.13 6.88 -1.69
C VAL A 76 6.56 6.61 -1.22
N GLU A 77 6.73 6.46 0.08
CA GLU A 77 8.01 6.18 0.71
C GLU A 77 8.17 4.67 0.95
N LEU A 78 9.25 4.11 0.42
CA LEU A 78 9.64 2.73 0.66
C LEU A 78 10.53 2.63 1.89
N THR A 79 10.02 2.01 2.96
CA THR A 79 10.81 1.68 4.14
C THR A 79 11.11 0.18 4.21
N PHE A 80 12.35 -0.15 4.52
CA PHE A 80 12.81 -1.51 4.81
C PHE A 80 13.13 -1.71 6.29
N ASP A 81 12.92 -0.69 7.11
CA ASP A 81 13.25 -0.69 8.54
C ASP A 81 11.99 -0.28 9.33
N PRO A 82 11.31 -1.21 10.02
CA PRO A 82 11.59 -2.64 10.15
C PRO A 82 11.20 -3.45 8.90
N PRO A 83 11.90 -4.58 8.62
CA PRO A 83 11.60 -5.42 7.45
C PRO A 83 10.18 -5.98 7.57
N TRP A 84 9.46 -6.01 6.43
CA TRP A 84 8.16 -6.65 6.39
C TRP A 84 8.29 -8.14 6.70
N THR A 85 7.40 -8.63 7.57
CA THR A 85 7.31 -10.05 7.92
C THR A 85 5.88 -10.53 7.71
N PRO A 86 5.66 -11.75 7.22
CA PRO A 86 4.32 -12.32 7.00
C PRO A 86 3.49 -12.44 8.29
N GLU A 87 4.11 -12.31 9.47
CA GLU A 87 3.41 -12.20 10.76
C GLU A 87 2.55 -10.93 10.89
N ARG A 88 2.79 -9.91 10.05
CA ARG A 88 2.01 -8.67 10.00
C ARG A 88 0.70 -8.82 9.21
N ILE A 89 0.54 -9.92 8.46
CA ILE A 89 -0.71 -10.22 7.76
C ILE A 89 -1.81 -10.38 8.81
N ALA A 90 -2.98 -9.76 8.57
CA ALA A 90 -4.10 -9.86 9.48
C ALA A 90 -4.40 -11.35 9.80
N PRO A 91 -4.59 -11.73 11.08
CA PRO A 91 -4.71 -13.14 11.49
C PRO A 91 -5.88 -13.87 10.81
N LEU A 92 -6.91 -13.13 10.41
CA LEU A 92 -8.04 -13.65 9.64
C LEU A 92 -7.65 -14.12 8.24
N ILE A 93 -6.69 -13.46 7.60
CA ILE A 93 -6.24 -13.79 6.24
C ILE A 93 -5.10 -14.81 6.26
N ARG A 94 -4.22 -14.75 7.27
CA ARG A 94 -3.21 -15.78 7.54
C ARG A 94 -3.82 -17.19 7.54
N SER A 95 -4.96 -17.34 8.21
CA SER A 95 -5.71 -18.60 8.29
C SER A 95 -6.27 -19.05 6.93
N SER A 96 -6.63 -18.11 6.05
CA SER A 96 -7.15 -18.39 4.71
C SER A 96 -6.05 -18.74 3.70
N LEU A 97 -4.80 -18.35 3.99
CA LEU A 97 -3.61 -18.66 3.18
C LEU A 97 -2.87 -19.93 3.65
N GLY A 98 -3.32 -20.56 4.74
CA GLY A 98 -2.76 -21.81 5.25
C GLY A 98 -1.47 -21.66 6.09
N LEU A 99 -1.26 -20.50 6.71
CA LEU A 99 -0.08 -20.15 7.53
C LEU A 99 -0.37 -20.08 9.03
#